data_AF-A0A1Y4ERW5-F1
#
_entry.id   AF-A0A1Y4ERW5-F1
#
_cell.length_a   1.000
_cell.length_b   1.000
_cell.length_c   1.000
_cell.angle_alpha   90.00
_cell.angle_beta   90.00
_cell.angle_gamma   90.00
#
_symmetry.space_group_name_H-M   'P 1'
#
loop_
_entity.id
_entity.type
_entity.pdbx_description
1 polymer ?
#
loop_
_entity_poly.entity_id
_entity_poly.type
_entity_poly.pdbx_seq_one_letter_code
_entity_poly.pdbx_strand_id
1 'polypeptide(L)'
;MTDYAFYMTVYLGDSIPQEDFDRLAKRAEEQIARYKRIYRVDAPDANSENMAICAMADALYYFETAQNGGIVTSSSIGSVSSSQKTDAIDISPKAQAAELYRCACQYLDIYRGCSLC
;
A
#
# COMPACT_ATOMS: atom_id res chain seq x y z
N MET A 1 12.56 -0.97 -12.40
CA MET A 1 11.45 -1.92 -12.27
C MET A 1 11.83 -2.86 -11.16
N THR A 2 11.00 -2.95 -10.14
CA THR A 2 11.20 -3.91 -9.05
C THR A 2 10.70 -5.27 -9.52
N ASP A 3 11.56 -6.28 -9.52
CA ASP A 3 11.21 -7.64 -9.93
C ASP A 3 10.82 -8.50 -8.73
N TYR A 4 10.10 -9.60 -8.97
CA TYR A 4 9.66 -10.51 -7.89
C TYR A 4 10.83 -11.09 -7.07
N ALA A 5 12.00 -11.27 -7.68
CA ALA A 5 13.20 -11.69 -6.96
C ALA A 5 13.61 -10.68 -5.87
N PHE A 6 13.51 -9.38 -6.15
CA PHE A 6 13.78 -8.33 -5.16
C PHE A 6 12.76 -8.37 -4.02
N TYR A 7 11.48 -8.54 -4.36
CA TYR A 7 10.40 -8.68 -3.39
C TYR A 7 10.65 -9.82 -2.40
N MET A 8 11.05 -10.99 -2.91
CA MET A 8 11.30 -12.18 -2.10
C MET A 8 12.61 -12.14 -1.31
N THR A 9 13.69 -11.59 -1.88
CA THR A 9 15.05 -11.77 -1.33
C THR A 9 15.61 -10.56 -0.60
N VAL A 10 15.17 -9.35 -0.97
CA VAL A 10 15.66 -8.09 -0.39
C VAL A 10 14.59 -7.46 0.48
N TYR A 11 13.37 -7.33 -0.04
CA TYR A 11 12.23 -6.80 0.70
C TYR A 11 11.62 -7.82 1.67
N LEU A 12 11.80 -9.13 1.39
CA LEU A 12 11.32 -10.26 2.20
C LEU A 12 9.79 -10.30 2.35
N GLY A 13 9.06 -9.96 1.29
CA GLY A 13 7.61 -10.04 1.25
C GLY A 13 7.10 -11.45 0.93
N ASP A 14 5.93 -11.80 1.46
CA ASP A 14 5.29 -13.12 1.34
C ASP A 14 3.79 -13.06 0.97
N SER A 15 3.26 -11.85 0.80
CA SER A 15 1.82 -11.62 0.67
C SER A 15 1.30 -11.74 -0.77
N ILE A 16 2.12 -11.37 -1.76
CA ILE A 16 1.71 -11.29 -3.17
C ILE A 16 2.18 -12.54 -3.95
N PRO A 17 1.29 -13.24 -4.68
CA PRO A 17 1.71 -14.30 -5.58
C PRO A 17 2.45 -13.74 -6.80
N GLN A 18 3.42 -14.49 -7.33
CA GLN A 18 4.30 -14.02 -8.42
C GLN A 18 3.54 -13.50 -9.65
N GLU A 19 2.39 -14.11 -9.98
CA GLU A 19 1.56 -13.74 -11.13
C GLU A 19 0.92 -12.35 -11.02
N ASP A 20 0.68 -11.87 -9.79
CA ASP A 20 0.10 -10.55 -9.54
C ASP A 20 1.13 -9.47 -9.30
N PHE A 21 2.36 -9.86 -8.94
CA PHE A 21 3.40 -8.93 -8.50
C PHE A 21 3.71 -7.87 -9.56
N ASP A 22 3.97 -8.25 -10.81
CA ASP A 22 4.34 -7.31 -11.88
C ASP A 22 3.24 -6.25 -12.12
N ARG A 23 1.97 -6.67 -12.06
CA ARG A 23 0.82 -5.78 -12.22
C ARG A 23 0.72 -4.78 -11.06
N LEU A 24 0.92 -5.24 -9.83
CA LEU A 24 0.83 -4.41 -8.63
C LEU A 24 2.03 -3.48 -8.49
N ALA A 25 3.24 -3.96 -8.77
CA ALA A 25 4.46 -3.18 -8.79
C ALA A 25 4.35 -2.03 -9.80
N LYS A 26 3.84 -2.29 -11.01
CA LYS A 26 3.61 -1.24 -12.01
C LYS A 26 2.62 -0.17 -11.52
N ARG A 27 1.54 -0.55 -10.84
CA ARG A 27 0.59 0.41 -10.26
C ARG A 27 1.22 1.24 -9.13
N ALA A 28 2.06 0.62 -8.30
CA ALA A 28 2.82 1.33 -7.28
C ALA A 28 3.83 2.32 -7.89
N GLU A 29 4.54 1.93 -8.95
CA GLU A 29 5.44 2.81 -9.72
C GLU A 29 4.68 4.03 -10.28
N GLU A 30 3.49 3.84 -10.86
CA GLU A 30 2.66 4.93 -11.35
C GLU A 30 2.24 5.91 -10.23
N GLN A 31 1.97 5.40 -9.03
CA GLN A 31 1.67 6.25 -7.87
C GLN A 31 2.89 7.01 -7.37
N ILE A 32 4.07 6.38 -7.31
CA ILE A 32 5.32 7.08 -6.96
C ILE A 32 5.65 8.13 -8.01
N ALA A 33 5.46 7.84 -9.30
CA ALA A 33 5.63 8.80 -10.38
C ALA A 33 4.67 10.00 -10.22
N ARG A 34 3.44 9.76 -9.76
CA ARG A 34 2.51 10.83 -9.40
C ARG A 34 3.00 11.64 -8.20
N TYR A 35 3.51 11.01 -7.15
CA TYR A 35 4.07 11.72 -6.00
C TYR A 35 5.27 12.59 -6.39
N LYS A 36 6.19 12.07 -7.22
CA LYS A 36 7.32 12.84 -7.77
C LYS A 36 6.92 14.05 -8.62
N ARG A 37 5.73 14.03 -9.23
CA ARG A 37 5.19 15.17 -9.99
C ARG A 37 4.61 16.27 -9.11
N ILE A 38 4.08 15.92 -7.93
CA ILE A 38 3.30 16.83 -7.08
C ILE A 38 4.13 17.27 -5.85
N TYR A 39 5.05 16.43 -5.40
CA TYR A 39 5.85 16.58 -4.18
C TYR A 39 7.33 16.39 -4.48
N ARG A 40 8.18 16.92 -3.60
CA ARG A 40 9.59 16.56 -3.58
C ARG A 40 9.72 15.20 -2.91
N VAL A 41 10.32 14.24 -3.61
CA VAL A 41 10.53 12.88 -3.13
C VAL A 41 12.02 12.60 -3.17
N ASP A 42 12.62 12.44 -1.99
CA ASP A 42 14.03 12.06 -1.85
C ASP A 42 14.10 10.59 -1.38
N ALA A 43 15.08 9.85 -1.90
CA ALA A 43 15.31 8.44 -1.57
C ALA A 43 16.63 8.34 -0.80
N PRO A 44 16.63 7.92 0.48
CA PRO A 44 17.85 7.88 1.28
C PRO A 44 18.86 6.83 0.79
N ASP A 45 18.37 5.71 0.24
CA ASP A 45 19.18 4.62 -0.29
C ASP A 45 18.80 4.25 -1.73
N ALA A 46 19.71 3.59 -2.45
CA ALA A 46 19.47 3.11 -3.80
C ALA A 46 18.29 2.12 -3.90
N ASN A 47 17.98 1.43 -2.80
CA ASN A 47 16.89 0.46 -2.72
C ASN A 47 15.58 1.04 -2.16
N SER A 48 15.59 2.27 -1.62
CA SER A 48 14.43 2.88 -0.96
C SER A 48 13.19 2.95 -1.85
N GLU A 49 13.38 3.29 -3.13
CA GLU A 49 12.27 3.34 -4.08
C GLU A 49 11.71 1.94 -4.37
N ASN A 50 12.58 0.95 -4.55
CA ASN A 50 12.13 -0.43 -4.76
C ASN A 50 11.40 -0.99 -3.54
N MET A 51 11.85 -0.65 -2.33
CA MET A 51 11.19 -1.00 -1.07
C MET A 51 9.82 -0.34 -0.93
N ALA A 52 9.71 0.94 -1.31
CA ALA A 52 8.42 1.64 -1.37
C ALA A 52 7.45 0.99 -2.36
N ILE A 53 7.94 0.59 -3.54
CA ILE A 53 7.13 -0.12 -4.55
C ILE A 53 6.59 -1.43 -3.96
N CYS A 54 7.42 -2.22 -3.29
CA CYS A 54 7.00 -3.46 -2.65
C CYS A 54 5.93 -3.22 -1.56
N ALA A 55 6.15 -2.27 -0.67
CA ALA A 55 5.19 -1.96 0.40
C ALA A 55 3.86 -1.42 -0.11
N MET A 56 3.89 -0.63 -1.19
CA MET A 56 2.67 -0.18 -1.86
C MET A 56 1.98 -1.32 -2.59
N ALA A 57 2.73 -2.24 -3.21
CA ALA A 57 2.17 -3.43 -3.86
C ALA A 57 1.44 -4.33 -2.85
N ASP A 58 2.00 -4.52 -1.65
CA ASP A 58 1.35 -5.29 -0.57
C ASP A 58 0.03 -4.65 -0.15
N ALA A 59 0.04 -3.32 0.05
CA ALA A 59 -1.17 -2.58 0.37
C ALA A 59 -2.22 -2.70 -0.75
N LEU A 60 -1.81 -2.55 -2.02
CA LEU A 60 -2.72 -2.72 -3.15
C LEU A 60 -3.34 -4.12 -3.18
N TYR A 61 -2.54 -5.17 -2.96
CA TYR A 61 -3.03 -6.55 -2.91
C TYR A 61 -4.00 -6.76 -1.74
N TYR A 62 -3.69 -6.21 -0.56
CA TYR A 62 -4.60 -6.23 0.59
C TYR A 62 -5.94 -5.58 0.28
N PHE A 63 -5.95 -4.40 -0.34
CA PHE A 63 -7.22 -3.74 -0.72
C PHE A 63 -7.97 -4.48 -1.83
N GLU A 64 -7.29 -5.11 -2.77
CA GLU A 64 -7.93 -5.93 -3.82
C GLU A 64 -8.57 -7.20 -3.23
N THR A 65 -7.85 -7.90 -2.36
CA THR A 65 -8.38 -9.08 -1.66
C THR A 65 -9.52 -8.73 -0.71
N ALA A 66 -9.45 -7.58 -0.03
CA ALA A 66 -10.53 -7.05 0.79
C ALA A 66 -11.79 -6.73 -0.03
N GLN A 67 -11.64 -6.08 -1.19
CA GLN A 67 -12.75 -5.72 -2.07
C GLN A 67 -13.38 -6.93 -2.76
N ASN A 68 -12.58 -7.93 -3.12
CA ASN A 68 -13.05 -9.18 -3.73
C ASN A 68 -13.69 -10.16 -2.73
N GLY A 69 -13.85 -9.77 -1.46
CA GLY A 69 -14.44 -10.61 -0.41
C GLY A 69 -13.51 -11.72 0.11
N GLY A 70 -12.22 -11.69 -0.27
CA GLY A 70 -11.19 -12.60 0.23
C GLY A 70 -10.84 -12.35 1.70
N ILE A 71 -11.03 -11.11 2.17
CA ILE A 71 -11.19 -10.85 3.60
C ILE A 71 -12.66 -11.11 3.93
N VAL A 72 -12.95 -12.33 4.38
CA VAL A 72 -14.26 -12.70 4.92
C VAL A 72 -14.52 -11.86 6.17
N THR A 73 -15.09 -10.67 6.00
CA THR A 73 -15.87 -9.97 7.04
C THR A 73 -17.33 -10.42 6.96
N SER A 74 -17.60 -11.70 6.65
CA SER A 74 -18.92 -12.25 6.89
C SER A 74 -19.05 -12.52 8.38
N SER A 75 -19.70 -11.60 9.08
CA SER A 75 -20.46 -11.98 10.25
C SER A 75 -21.73 -11.15 10.27
N SER A 76 -22.76 -11.62 9.56
CA SER A 76 -24.12 -11.47 10.08
C SER A 76 -24.19 -12.28 11.38
N ILE A 77 -23.71 -11.69 12.47
CA ILE A 77 -24.00 -12.20 13.81
C ILE A 77 -25.46 -11.85 14.05
N GLY A 78 -26.32 -12.85 13.91
CA GLY A 78 -27.69 -12.77 14.40
C GLY A 78 -27.68 -12.28 15.84
N SER A 79 -28.37 -11.17 16.05
CA SER A 79 -29.14 -10.93 17.28
C SER A 79 -28.38 -11.01 18.61
N VAL A 80 -27.25 -10.32 18.77
CA VAL A 80 -26.80 -9.89 20.12
C VAL A 80 -26.22 -8.48 20.03
N SER A 81 -26.96 -7.51 20.58
CA SER A 81 -26.49 -6.14 20.80
C SER A 81 -25.35 -6.13 21.81
N SER A 82 -24.11 -6.13 21.34
CA SER A 82 -22.95 -5.71 22.13
C SER A 82 -22.15 -4.71 21.31
N SER A 83 -22.20 -3.44 21.72
CA SER A 83 -21.55 -2.30 21.06
C SER A 83 -20.03 -2.31 21.32
N GLN A 84 -19.32 -3.35 20.89
CA GLN A 84 -17.90 -3.26 20.61
C GLN A 84 -17.77 -2.92 19.13
N LYS A 85 -17.35 -1.69 18.83
CA LYS A 85 -17.00 -1.28 17.48
C LYS A 85 -15.81 -2.13 17.01
N THR A 86 -16.06 -3.29 16.42
CA THR A 86 -15.18 -3.78 15.37
C THR A 86 -15.31 -2.75 14.26
N ASP A 87 -14.37 -1.80 14.20
CA ASP A 87 -14.33 -0.82 13.12
C ASP A 87 -14.33 -1.60 11.81
N ALA A 88 -15.38 -1.42 11.01
CA ALA A 88 -15.41 -1.94 9.66
C ALA A 88 -14.13 -1.46 8.96
N ILE A 89 -13.37 -2.39 8.37
CA ILE A 89 -12.14 -2.04 7.64
C ILE A 89 -12.51 -1.03 6.56
N ASP A 90 -12.02 0.20 6.70
CA ASP A 90 -12.28 1.27 5.74
C ASP A 90 -11.53 0.96 4.43
N ILE A 91 -12.24 0.33 3.50
CA ILE A 91 -11.76 0.03 2.14
C ILE A 91 -12.05 1.19 1.16
N SER A 92 -12.40 2.38 1.66
CA SER A 92 -12.69 3.51 0.77
C SER A 92 -11.45 3.90 -0.04
N PRO A 93 -11.64 4.50 -1.24
CA PRO A 93 -10.52 5.03 -2.03
C PRO A 93 -9.66 6.04 -1.26
N LYS A 94 -10.26 6.74 -0.28
CA LYS A 94 -9.55 7.67 0.60
C LYS A 94 -8.61 6.93 1.56
N ALA A 95 -9.08 5.86 2.19
CA ALA A 95 -8.27 5.01 3.06
C ALA A 95 -7.14 4.32 2.27
N GLN A 96 -7.44 3.79 1.08
CA GLN A 96 -6.44 3.24 0.18
C GLN A 96 -5.36 4.27 -0.18
N ALA A 97 -5.75 5.49 -0.57
CA ALA A 97 -4.78 6.53 -0.91
C ALA A 97 -3.93 6.97 0.29
N ALA A 98 -4.50 7.01 1.49
CA ALA A 98 -3.78 7.32 2.72
C ALA A 98 -2.76 6.23 3.06
N GLU A 99 -3.14 4.96 2.92
CA GLU A 99 -2.27 3.83 3.20
C GLU A 99 -1.12 3.72 2.20
N LEU A 100 -1.40 3.91 0.90
CA LEU A 100 -0.35 3.95 -0.12
C LEU A 100 0.66 5.07 0.14
N TYR A 101 0.19 6.24 0.60
CA TYR A 101 1.07 7.32 0.98
C TYR A 101 1.90 6.98 2.23
N ARG A 102 1.29 6.32 3.22
CA ARG A 102 1.98 5.85 4.44
C ARG A 102 3.10 4.86 4.08
N CYS A 103 2.81 3.87 3.22
CA CYS A 103 3.81 2.90 2.75
C CYS A 103 4.95 3.57 1.99
N ALA A 104 4.64 4.56 1.13
CA ALA A 104 5.68 5.30 0.42
C ALA A 104 6.59 6.08 1.39
N CYS A 105 6.00 6.78 2.38
CA CYS A 105 6.75 7.54 3.39
C CYS A 105 7.60 6.68 4.33
N GLN A 106 7.37 5.37 4.40
CA GLN A 106 8.20 4.46 5.20
C GLN A 106 9.62 4.33 4.64
N TYR A 107 9.77 4.49 3.32
CA TYR A 107 11.06 4.31 2.63
C TYR A 107 11.52 5.56 1.88
N LEU A 108 10.62 6.52 1.64
CA LEU A 108 10.88 7.75 0.89
C LEU A 108 10.60 8.99 1.73
N ASP A 109 11.46 9.99 1.60
CA ASP A 109 11.25 11.30 2.17
C ASP A 109 10.37 12.13 1.24
N ILE A 110 9.06 12.11 1.49
CA ILE A 110 8.07 12.87 0.70
C ILE A 110 7.75 14.20 1.39
N TYR A 111 8.27 15.28 0.83
CA TYR A 111 8.01 16.63 1.29
C TYR A 111 6.89 17.28 0.47
N ARG A 112 5.74 17.49 1.13
CA ARG A 112 4.54 18.09 0.51
C ARG A 112 4.60 19.61 0.34
N GLY A 113 5.68 20.26 0.77
CA GLY A 113 5.72 21.72 0.80
C GLY A 113 4.69 22.27 1.77
N CYS A 114 4.93 22.15 3.08
CA CYS A 114 4.39 23.20 3.93
C CYS A 114 5.09 24.49 3.48
N SER A 115 4.29 25.44 3.01
CA SER A 115 4.67 26.85 3.04
C SER A 115 5.35 27.09 4.38
N LEU A 116 6.61 27.54 4.33
CA LEU A 116 7.15 28.27 5.47
C LEU A 116 6.12 29.36 5.78
N CYS A 117 5.59 29.32 7.00
CA CYS A 117 4.69 30.28 7.65
C CYS A 117 3.19 30.09 7.40
#